data_AF-A0AAW0BA00-F1
#
_entry.id   AF-A0AAW0BA00-F1
#
_cell.length_a   1.000
_cell.length_b   1.000
_cell.length_c   1.000
_cell.angle_alpha   90.00
_cell.angle_beta   90.00
_cell.angle_gamma   90.00
#
_symmetry.space_group_name_H-M   'P 1'
#
loop_
_entity.id
_entity.type
_entity.pdbx_description
1 polymer ?
#
loop_
_entity_poly.entity_id
_entity_poly.type
_entity_poly.pdbx_seq_one_letter_code
_entity_poly.pdbx_strand_id
1 'polypeptide(L)'
;MPWCSPFVKYTVDRLQLLPEDMQPMAEKLIADLQQACETSAYRDVMFNHTALVLTQKSTGPLVTHMFGLHLLDIVAAIHLADHGPPVYHAQEAMCCPVHVIPRTVIQGETSKLRGLAALTDAHSWLSVLTNVRDIMRSSAALLDFEETSSITDCLHFNLDSAMSLLVQSLLGDCNGRGISKMLLNMNTAAFFMNHVLQGYIDIPSTARDLYGKFSSEVVDSAVIQATSLVNLPPPSRLRQPLFLALAVSPLILLADFLPMSTNITRLNIIRAWFHYGMGRPPVLVKLEMALWRKLFTVARGVTTLFEALCSFVNEIEPLLDLASPERLFFYLAGA
;
A
#
# COMPACT_ATOMS: atom_id res chain seq x y z
N MET A 1 17.10 11.52 11.14
CA MET A 1 16.49 12.48 10.22
C MET A 1 15.39 13.25 10.96
N PRO A 2 15.23 14.56 10.78
CA PRO A 2 14.31 15.39 11.59
C PRO A 2 12.80 15.13 11.35
N TRP A 3 12.41 14.12 10.56
CA TRP A 3 11.01 13.89 10.17
C TRP A 3 10.29 12.80 10.96
N CYS A 4 10.97 11.84 11.59
CA CYS A 4 10.27 10.79 12.35
C CYS A 4 9.54 11.35 13.57
N SER A 5 10.14 12.33 14.25
CA SER A 5 9.48 12.99 15.39
C SER A 5 8.25 13.80 14.96
N PRO A 6 8.30 14.63 13.90
CA PRO A 6 7.10 15.24 13.32
C PRO A 6 6.08 14.23 12.82
N PHE A 7 6.50 13.19 12.09
CA PHE A 7 5.61 12.13 11.59
C PHE A 7 4.86 11.46 12.74
N VAL A 8 5.57 10.98 13.76
CA VAL A 8 4.95 10.35 14.93
C VAL A 8 4.02 11.34 15.64
N LYS A 9 4.44 12.59 15.83
CA LYS A 9 3.61 13.60 16.50
C LYS A 9 2.30 13.87 15.73
N TYR A 10 2.39 14.16 14.44
CA TYR A 10 1.21 14.46 13.61
C TYR A 10 0.31 13.25 13.41
N THR A 11 0.90 12.06 13.27
CA THR A 11 0.14 10.82 13.19
C THR A 11 -0.62 10.58 14.49
N VAL A 12 0.00 10.73 15.66
CA VAL A 12 -0.69 10.56 16.95
C VAL A 12 -1.89 11.48 17.09
N ASP A 13 -1.77 12.75 16.71
CA ASP A 13 -2.91 13.70 16.77
C ASP A 13 -4.07 13.25 15.86
N ARG A 14 -3.78 12.70 14.68
CA ARG A 14 -4.80 12.20 13.74
C ARG A 14 -5.37 10.83 14.11
N LEU A 15 -4.64 10.01 14.87
CA LEU A 15 -5.15 8.71 15.32
C LEU A 15 -6.36 8.85 16.25
N GLN A 16 -6.56 10.02 16.86
CA GLN A 16 -7.79 10.35 17.60
C GLN A 16 -9.03 10.42 16.70
N LEU A 17 -8.85 10.56 15.38
CA LEU A 17 -9.92 10.59 14.37
C LEU A 17 -10.24 9.20 13.83
N LEU A 18 -9.57 8.16 14.30
CA LEU A 18 -9.92 6.80 13.90
C LEU A 18 -11.29 6.40 14.44
N PRO A 19 -12.00 5.51 13.72
CA PRO A 19 -13.14 4.79 14.26
C PRO A 19 -12.83 4.17 15.64
N GLU A 20 -13.82 4.15 16.53
CA GLU A 20 -13.66 3.64 17.90
C GLU A 20 -13.12 2.21 17.94
N ASP A 21 -13.50 1.34 16.99
CA ASP A 21 -13.03 -0.03 16.88
C ASP A 21 -11.53 -0.15 16.53
N MET A 22 -10.92 0.91 16.00
CA MET A 22 -9.51 0.95 15.60
C MET A 22 -8.60 1.69 16.60
N GLN A 23 -9.16 2.41 17.57
CA GLN A 23 -8.37 3.15 18.59
C GLN A 23 -7.46 2.24 19.43
N PRO A 24 -7.91 1.08 19.96
CA PRO A 24 -7.04 0.20 20.76
C PRO A 24 -5.82 -0.30 19.98
N MET A 25 -5.99 -0.52 18.67
CA MET A 25 -4.91 -0.93 17.79
C MET A 25 -3.88 0.19 17.62
N ALA A 26 -4.34 1.43 17.46
CA ALA A 26 -3.49 2.60 17.36
C ALA A 26 -2.65 2.80 18.63
N GLU A 27 -3.29 2.73 19.80
CA GLU A 27 -2.62 2.84 21.10
C GLU A 27 -1.54 1.77 21.28
N LYS A 28 -1.87 0.51 20.97
CA LYS A 28 -0.91 -0.59 21.01
C LYS A 28 0.28 -0.34 20.07
N LEU A 29 0.03 0.06 18.82
CA LEU A 29 1.10 0.35 17.86
C LEU A 29 2.01 1.50 18.31
N ILE A 30 1.45 2.53 18.96
CA ILE A 30 2.23 3.63 19.53
C ILE A 30 3.11 3.12 20.67
N ALA A 31 2.57 2.33 21.60
CA ALA A 31 3.31 1.76 22.71
C ALA A 31 4.44 0.83 22.22
N ASP A 32 4.13 -0.07 21.29
CA ASP A 32 5.10 -0.99 20.69
C ASP A 32 6.18 -0.21 19.91
N LEU A 33 5.83 0.88 19.22
CA LEU A 33 6.79 1.75 18.55
C LEU A 33 7.72 2.43 19.56
N GLN A 34 7.20 2.94 20.68
CA GLN A 34 8.01 3.56 21.74
C GLN A 34 9.02 2.56 22.31
N GLN A 35 8.57 1.35 22.64
CA GLN A 35 9.43 0.27 23.13
C GLN A 35 10.48 -0.16 22.07
N ALA A 36 10.07 -0.28 20.81
CA ALA A 36 10.97 -0.60 19.71
C ALA A 36 11.99 0.53 19.46
N CYS A 37 11.60 1.80 19.64
CA CYS A 37 12.51 2.94 19.55
C CYS A 37 13.57 2.90 20.64
N GLU A 38 13.22 2.57 21.87
CA GLU A 38 14.16 2.52 23.00
C GLU A 38 15.23 1.45 22.84
N THR A 39 14.85 0.31 22.25
CA THR A 39 15.69 -0.89 22.13
C THR A 39 16.44 -0.99 20.81
N SER A 40 16.12 -0.15 19.82
CA SER A 40 16.64 -0.27 18.46
C SER A 40 17.92 0.53 18.23
N ALA A 41 18.90 -0.10 17.59
CA ALA A 41 20.07 0.58 17.02
C ALA A 41 19.72 1.61 15.92
N TYR A 42 18.45 1.64 15.47
CA TYR A 42 17.92 2.65 14.55
C TYR A 42 17.43 3.90 15.26
N ARG A 43 17.37 3.93 16.59
CA ARG A 43 16.97 5.12 17.36
C ARG A 43 17.73 6.36 16.89
N ASP A 44 19.05 6.26 16.83
CA ASP A 44 19.90 7.39 16.45
C ASP A 44 19.70 7.82 14.99
N VAL A 45 19.40 6.86 14.11
CA VAL A 45 19.04 7.16 12.71
C VAL A 45 17.72 7.93 12.66
N MET A 46 16.72 7.49 13.43
CA MET A 46 15.40 8.11 13.51
C MET A 46 15.47 9.54 14.05
N PHE A 47 16.26 9.79 15.10
CA PHE A 47 16.39 11.10 15.73
C PHE A 47 17.44 12.02 15.09
N ASN A 48 18.06 11.59 13.97
CA ASN A 48 19.09 12.37 13.27
C ASN A 48 20.41 12.50 14.01
N HIS A 49 20.68 11.60 14.94
CA HIS A 49 21.96 11.50 15.60
C HIS A 49 22.99 10.74 14.74
N THR A 50 22.55 9.85 13.84
CA THR A 50 23.43 9.11 12.90
C THR A 50 22.83 8.96 11.50
N ALA A 51 23.67 8.75 10.50
CA ALA A 51 23.25 8.45 9.13
C ALA A 51 22.96 6.94 8.96
N LEU A 52 22.05 6.60 8.04
CA LEU A 52 21.77 5.21 7.68
C LEU A 52 22.99 4.60 6.96
N VAL A 53 23.72 3.70 7.62
CA VAL A 53 24.94 3.10 7.06
C VAL A 53 24.60 1.93 6.14
N LEU A 54 25.32 1.79 5.02
CA LEU A 54 25.14 0.71 4.04
C LEU A 54 25.24 -0.71 4.62
N THR A 55 25.96 -0.87 5.73
CA THR A 55 26.24 -2.15 6.38
C THR A 55 25.15 -2.65 7.32
N GLN A 56 24.10 -1.86 7.58
CA GLN A 56 23.01 -2.30 8.45
C GLN A 56 22.18 -3.40 7.77
N LYS A 57 22.10 -4.58 8.42
CA LYS A 57 21.47 -5.79 7.85
C LYS A 57 20.01 -6.00 8.25
N SER A 58 19.56 -5.40 9.35
CA SER A 58 18.20 -5.58 9.85
C SER A 58 17.67 -4.28 10.39
N THR A 59 16.45 -3.93 10.00
CA THR A 59 15.74 -2.74 10.46
C THR A 59 14.89 -3.00 11.72
N GLY A 60 14.92 -4.25 12.23
CA GLY A 60 14.15 -4.66 13.40
C GLY A 60 12.62 -4.54 13.24
N PRO A 61 11.88 -4.64 14.36
CA PRO A 61 10.44 -4.48 14.41
C PRO A 61 10.00 -3.02 14.21
N LEU A 62 10.87 -2.05 14.53
CA LEU A 62 10.59 -0.61 14.46
C LEU A 62 9.90 -0.20 13.16
N VAL A 63 10.43 -0.67 12.03
CA VAL A 63 9.92 -0.32 10.70
C VAL A 63 8.53 -0.86 10.45
N THR A 64 8.26 -2.08 10.90
CA THR A 64 6.92 -2.66 10.77
C THR A 64 5.89 -1.80 11.52
N HIS A 65 6.24 -1.33 12.73
CA HIS A 65 5.38 -0.46 13.52
C HIS A 65 5.19 0.91 12.87
N MET A 66 6.24 1.49 12.27
CA MET A 66 6.12 2.72 11.50
C MET A 66 5.19 2.59 10.30
N PHE A 67 5.28 1.48 9.56
CA PHE A 67 4.35 1.21 8.45
C PHE A 67 2.92 0.99 8.95
N GLY A 68 2.73 0.31 10.08
CA GLY A 68 1.43 0.15 10.72
C GLY A 68 0.81 1.50 11.10
N LEU A 69 1.58 2.38 11.73
CA LEU A 69 1.13 3.74 12.07
C LEU A 69 0.85 4.58 10.82
N HIS A 70 1.68 4.47 9.78
CA HIS A 70 1.41 5.16 8.52
C HIS A 70 0.12 4.67 7.84
N LEU A 71 -0.16 3.37 7.91
CA LEU A 71 -1.42 2.82 7.43
C LEU A 71 -2.60 3.39 8.21
N LEU A 72 -2.54 3.39 9.55
CA LEU A 72 -3.62 3.95 10.38
C LEU A 72 -3.82 5.45 10.15
N ASP A 73 -2.75 6.19 9.89
CA ASP A 73 -2.80 7.60 9.49
C ASP A 73 -3.59 7.81 8.19
N ILE A 74 -3.39 6.94 7.20
CA ILE A 74 -4.16 6.93 5.95
C ILE A 74 -5.61 6.57 6.22
N VAL A 75 -5.88 5.59 7.07
CA VAL A 75 -7.25 5.17 7.43
C VAL A 75 -8.00 6.31 8.14
N ALA A 76 -7.36 7.02 9.06
CA ALA A 76 -7.93 8.21 9.70
C ALA A 76 -8.26 9.30 8.66
N ALA A 77 -7.37 9.51 7.67
CA ALA A 77 -7.62 10.46 6.59
C ALA A 77 -8.81 10.05 5.70
N ILE A 78 -8.95 8.75 5.39
CA ILE A 78 -10.11 8.21 4.66
C ILE A 78 -11.39 8.43 5.47
N HIS A 79 -11.38 8.06 6.75
CA HIS A 79 -12.54 8.20 7.63
C HIS A 79 -12.99 9.66 7.74
N LEU A 80 -12.04 10.59 7.89
CA LEU A 80 -12.33 12.02 7.91
C LEU A 80 -12.88 12.53 6.58
N ALA A 81 -12.40 12.01 5.45
CA ALA A 81 -12.91 12.38 4.14
C ALA A 81 -14.35 11.90 3.92
N ASP A 82 -14.71 10.72 4.44
CA ASP A 82 -16.02 10.11 4.22
C ASP A 82 -17.08 10.54 5.25
N HIS A 83 -16.67 10.84 6.48
CA HIS A 83 -17.59 11.11 7.61
C HIS A 83 -17.33 12.43 8.34
N GLY A 84 -16.24 13.12 8.01
CA GLY A 84 -15.86 14.38 8.65
C GLY A 84 -16.83 15.52 8.34
N PRO A 85 -16.88 16.56 9.20
CA PRO A 85 -17.63 17.77 8.91
C PRO A 85 -17.19 18.42 7.58
N PRO A 86 -18.08 19.11 6.85
CA PRO A 86 -17.77 19.71 5.55
C PRO A 86 -16.55 20.65 5.52
N VAL A 87 -16.26 21.27 6.67
CA VAL A 87 -15.10 22.15 6.87
C VAL A 87 -13.77 21.41 6.67
N TYR A 88 -13.72 20.11 6.94
CA TYR A 88 -12.52 19.28 6.79
C TYR A 88 -12.30 18.78 5.36
N HIS A 89 -13.34 18.73 4.50
CA HIS A 89 -13.17 18.40 3.08
C HIS A 89 -12.32 19.46 2.35
N ALA A 90 -12.34 20.72 2.79
CA ALA A 90 -11.48 21.78 2.25
C ALA A 90 -10.03 21.68 2.76
N GLN A 91 -9.80 21.01 3.90
CA GLN A 91 -8.48 20.77 4.50
C GLN A 91 -7.79 19.50 4.01
N GLU A 92 -8.43 18.69 3.14
CA GLU A 92 -7.76 17.59 2.40
C GLU A 92 -6.47 18.05 1.69
N ALA A 93 -6.38 19.35 1.35
CA ALA A 93 -5.22 19.99 0.74
C ALA A 93 -4.07 20.35 1.72
N MET A 94 -4.27 20.22 3.04
CA MET A 94 -3.27 20.56 4.07
C MET A 94 -2.59 19.33 4.67
N CYS A 95 -2.45 18.25 3.89
CA CYS A 95 -1.53 17.16 4.21
C CYS A 95 -0.07 17.69 4.21
N CYS A 96 0.36 18.15 5.40
CA CYS A 96 1.71 18.58 5.83
C CYS A 96 2.21 19.99 5.43
N PRO A 97 2.16 20.97 6.35
CA PRO A 97 3.23 21.94 6.49
C PRO A 97 4.19 21.52 7.62
N VAL A 98 5.48 21.61 7.33
CA VAL A 98 6.67 21.72 8.21
C VAL A 98 7.74 20.73 7.70
N HIS A 99 8.57 21.24 6.77
CA HIS A 99 9.65 20.58 6.02
C HIS A 99 9.21 19.69 4.86
N VAL A 100 8.77 20.35 3.79
CA VAL A 100 8.52 19.74 2.48
C VAL A 100 9.86 19.36 1.85
N ILE A 101 10.20 18.07 1.82
CA ILE A 101 11.22 17.56 0.90
C ILE A 101 10.50 17.25 -0.42
N PRO A 102 10.77 17.99 -1.51
CA PRO A 102 10.15 17.74 -2.81
C PRO A 102 10.57 16.36 -3.34
N ARG A 103 9.65 15.64 -4.00
CA ARG A 103 10.00 14.45 -4.78
C ARG A 103 11.01 14.83 -5.86
N THR A 104 12.25 14.40 -5.71
CA THR A 104 13.29 14.60 -6.72
C THR A 104 13.18 13.55 -7.83
N VAL A 105 13.54 13.94 -9.05
CA VAL A 105 13.78 12.99 -10.16
C VAL A 105 14.83 11.97 -9.71
N ILE A 106 14.61 10.70 -10.02
CA ILE A 106 15.41 9.58 -9.51
C ILE A 106 16.83 9.67 -10.08
N GLN A 107 17.79 10.05 -9.25
CA GLN A 107 19.22 9.93 -9.55
C GLN A 107 19.91 9.21 -8.36
N GLY A 108 20.39 7.98 -8.54
CA GLY A 108 21.16 7.24 -7.53
C GLY A 108 20.82 5.75 -7.33
N GLU A 109 21.26 5.18 -6.19
CA GLU A 109 21.16 3.75 -5.82
C GLU A 109 19.74 3.18 -5.77
N THR A 110 18.71 4.02 -5.73
CA THR A 110 17.30 3.62 -5.84
C THR A 110 16.95 3.04 -7.21
N SER A 111 17.77 3.28 -8.24
CA SER A 111 17.76 2.53 -9.52
C SER A 111 17.91 1.02 -9.35
N LYS A 112 18.49 0.56 -8.22
CA LYS A 112 18.57 -0.87 -7.85
C LYS A 112 17.22 -1.47 -7.44
N LEU A 113 16.20 -0.65 -7.17
CA LEU A 113 14.82 -1.10 -7.12
C LEU A 113 14.40 -1.33 -8.58
N ARG A 114 14.82 -2.46 -9.17
CA ARG A 114 14.71 -2.76 -10.61
C ARG A 114 13.31 -2.53 -11.20
N GLY A 115 12.24 -2.59 -10.39
CA GLY A 115 10.87 -2.27 -10.81
C GLY A 115 10.53 -0.77 -10.80
N LEU A 116 11.16 0.03 -9.95
CA LEU A 116 10.97 1.48 -9.89
C LEU A 116 11.76 2.22 -10.98
N ALA A 117 12.90 1.66 -11.43
CA ALA A 117 13.63 2.18 -12.58
C ALA A 117 12.82 2.08 -13.89
N ALA A 118 11.94 1.08 -14.01
CA ALA A 118 10.99 1.03 -15.13
C ALA A 118 9.98 2.19 -15.11
N LEU A 119 9.71 2.77 -13.94
CA LEU A 119 8.90 3.99 -13.79
C LEU A 119 9.70 5.28 -14.08
N THR A 120 11.04 5.23 -14.14
CA THR A 120 11.88 6.42 -14.40
C THR A 120 12.18 6.62 -15.86
N ASP A 121 12.40 5.54 -16.60
CA ASP A 121 13.04 5.63 -17.90
C ASP A 121 12.02 5.69 -19.06
N ALA A 122 10.76 5.31 -18.83
CA ALA A 122 9.71 5.35 -19.87
C ALA A 122 8.27 5.60 -19.38
N HIS A 123 7.96 5.46 -18.08
CA HIS A 123 6.56 5.42 -17.59
C HIS A 123 6.34 6.34 -16.39
N SER A 124 6.02 7.60 -16.65
CA SER A 124 5.52 8.52 -15.61
C SER A 124 4.26 7.94 -14.92
N TRP A 125 3.93 8.44 -13.72
CA TRP A 125 2.66 8.07 -13.06
C TRP A 125 1.44 8.30 -13.96
N LEU A 126 1.49 9.36 -14.77
CA LEU A 126 0.48 9.61 -15.79
C LEU A 126 0.39 8.45 -16.79
N SER A 127 1.52 7.98 -17.31
CA SER A 127 1.55 6.82 -18.23
C SER A 127 0.99 5.55 -17.58
N VAL A 128 1.29 5.30 -16.31
CA VAL A 128 0.70 4.17 -15.56
C VAL A 128 -0.81 4.31 -15.49
N LEU A 129 -1.32 5.47 -15.10
CA LEU A 129 -2.76 5.73 -14.97
C LEU A 129 -3.49 5.67 -16.33
N THR A 130 -2.89 6.22 -17.39
CA THR A 130 -3.41 6.12 -18.75
C THR A 130 -3.47 4.66 -19.22
N ASN A 131 -2.42 3.88 -18.99
CA ASN A 131 -2.40 2.47 -19.35
C ASN A 131 -3.48 1.68 -18.60
N VAL A 132 -3.64 1.93 -17.30
CA VAL A 132 -4.71 1.31 -16.49
C VAL A 132 -6.08 1.65 -17.07
N ARG A 133 -6.35 2.94 -17.35
CA ARG A 133 -7.62 3.38 -17.96
C ARG A 133 -7.88 2.66 -19.28
N ASP A 134 -6.89 2.62 -20.16
CA ASP A 134 -7.03 2.04 -21.50
C ASP A 134 -7.24 0.51 -21.42
N ILE A 135 -6.52 -0.18 -20.54
CA ILE A 135 -6.71 -1.60 -20.22
C ILE A 135 -8.11 -1.86 -19.67
N MET A 136 -8.58 -1.05 -18.71
CA MET A 136 -9.89 -1.23 -18.08
C MET A 136 -11.01 -1.01 -19.08
N ARG A 137 -10.91 -0.02 -19.98
CA ARG A 137 -11.88 0.18 -21.07
C ARG A 137 -11.92 -0.98 -22.05
N SER A 138 -10.74 -1.48 -22.43
CA SER A 138 -10.63 -2.62 -23.34
C SER A 138 -11.16 -3.91 -22.73
N SER A 139 -11.06 -4.04 -21.39
CA SER A 139 -11.50 -5.22 -20.64
C SER A 139 -12.97 -5.15 -20.25
N ALA A 140 -13.51 -3.96 -19.97
CA ALA A 140 -14.94 -3.75 -19.73
C ALA A 140 -15.77 -4.11 -20.96
N ALA A 141 -15.23 -3.91 -22.17
CA ALA A 141 -15.83 -4.38 -23.41
C ALA A 141 -15.83 -5.92 -23.57
N LEU A 142 -15.06 -6.64 -22.74
CA LEU A 142 -14.92 -8.11 -22.78
C LEU A 142 -15.63 -8.82 -21.62
N LEU A 143 -16.03 -8.09 -20.57
CA LEU A 143 -16.56 -8.64 -19.31
C LEU A 143 -18.09 -8.57 -19.20
N ASP A 144 -18.80 -8.69 -20.33
CA ASP A 144 -20.17 -9.27 -20.35
C ASP A 144 -20.18 -10.76 -19.91
N PHE A 145 -19.08 -11.27 -19.37
CA PHE A 145 -18.83 -12.66 -19.01
C PHE A 145 -18.83 -12.83 -17.48
N GLU A 146 -19.95 -13.41 -17.00
CA GLU A 146 -20.12 -14.15 -15.74
C GLU A 146 -19.82 -13.40 -14.43
N GLU A 147 -20.83 -12.64 -13.97
CA GLU A 147 -21.14 -12.47 -12.54
C GLU A 147 -21.28 -13.85 -11.87
N THR A 148 -20.18 -14.42 -11.41
CA THR A 148 -20.19 -15.62 -10.56
C THR A 148 -19.49 -15.33 -9.24
N SER A 149 -20.18 -14.61 -8.37
CA SER A 149 -20.37 -14.99 -6.97
C SER A 149 -21.11 -13.87 -6.25
N SER A 150 -22.29 -14.20 -5.74
CA SER A 150 -23.04 -13.35 -4.83
C SER A 150 -22.17 -13.03 -3.62
N ILE A 151 -21.68 -11.79 -3.54
CA ILE A 151 -21.12 -11.22 -2.31
C ILE A 151 -22.31 -10.99 -1.38
N THR A 152 -22.70 -12.04 -0.66
CA THR A 152 -23.72 -11.98 0.39
C THR A 152 -23.19 -11.19 1.58
N ASP A 153 -23.86 -10.08 1.92
CA ASP A 153 -24.17 -9.46 3.22
C ASP A 153 -23.36 -9.82 4.50
N CYS A 154 -22.09 -10.18 4.39
CA CYS A 154 -21.20 -10.33 5.53
C CYS A 154 -20.27 -9.12 5.62
N LEU A 155 -20.66 -8.15 6.44
CA LEU A 155 -19.81 -7.04 6.92
C LEU A 155 -18.52 -7.49 7.65
N HIS A 156 -18.28 -8.81 7.74
CA HIS A 156 -17.05 -9.43 8.20
C HIS A 156 -16.38 -10.16 7.05
N PHE A 157 -15.62 -9.42 6.23
CA PHE A 157 -14.64 -10.05 5.34
C PHE A 157 -13.64 -10.82 6.18
N ASN A 158 -13.80 -12.14 6.20
CA ASN A 158 -12.91 -13.04 6.93
C ASN A 158 -11.57 -13.08 6.18
N LEU A 159 -10.46 -13.07 6.94
CA LEU A 159 -9.10 -13.25 6.43
C LEU A 159 -9.01 -14.51 5.55
N ASP A 160 -9.82 -15.52 5.84
CA ASP A 160 -9.95 -16.76 5.05
C ASP A 160 -10.39 -16.50 3.60
N SER A 161 -11.42 -15.66 3.39
CA SER A 161 -11.90 -15.29 2.06
C SER A 161 -10.84 -14.49 1.29
N ALA A 162 -10.16 -13.58 1.99
CA ALA A 162 -9.03 -12.80 1.45
C ALA A 162 -7.89 -13.72 0.98
N MET A 163 -7.55 -14.71 1.80
CA MET A 163 -6.50 -15.68 1.52
C MET A 163 -6.88 -16.59 0.35
N SER A 164 -8.13 -17.04 0.28
CA SER A 164 -8.62 -17.85 -0.84
C SER A 164 -8.50 -17.09 -2.17
N LEU A 165 -8.94 -15.83 -2.22
CA LEU A 165 -8.79 -14.97 -3.40
C LEU A 165 -7.33 -14.73 -3.76
N LEU A 166 -6.46 -14.52 -2.77
CA LEU A 166 -5.03 -14.36 -2.99
C LEU A 166 -4.40 -15.64 -3.58
N VAL A 167 -4.73 -16.81 -3.04
CA VAL A 167 -4.24 -18.09 -3.53
C VAL A 167 -4.75 -18.36 -4.95
N GLN A 168 -6.03 -18.11 -5.23
CA GLN A 168 -6.57 -18.20 -6.60
C GLN A 168 -5.85 -17.26 -7.56
N SER A 169 -5.58 -16.02 -7.14
CA SER A 169 -4.84 -15.04 -7.95
C SER A 169 -3.39 -15.47 -8.20
N LEU A 170 -2.75 -16.11 -7.23
CA LEU A 170 -1.35 -16.57 -7.33
C LEU A 170 -1.22 -17.87 -8.15
N LEU A 171 -2.24 -18.73 -8.11
CA LEU A 171 -2.28 -19.98 -8.87
C LEU A 171 -2.81 -19.80 -10.29
N GLY A 172 -3.60 -18.76 -10.53
CA GLY A 172 -4.03 -18.35 -11.87
C GLY A 172 -2.83 -17.96 -12.73
N ASP A 173 -2.89 -18.25 -14.03
CA ASP A 173 -1.82 -17.98 -14.98
C ASP A 173 -1.62 -16.46 -15.17
N CYS A 174 -0.83 -15.85 -14.27
CA CYS A 174 -0.47 -14.44 -14.28
C CYS A 174 0.41 -14.04 -15.49
N ASN A 175 0.69 -14.97 -16.39
CA ASN A 175 1.44 -14.71 -17.63
C ASN A 175 0.60 -13.91 -18.65
N GLY A 176 -0.72 -13.76 -18.44
CA GLY A 176 -1.61 -12.99 -19.30
C GLY A 176 -1.82 -11.54 -18.83
N ARG A 177 -1.39 -10.57 -19.66
CA ARG A 177 -1.76 -9.13 -19.68
C ARG A 177 -1.46 -8.31 -18.41
N GLY A 178 -1.16 -7.01 -18.58
CA GLY A 178 -0.79 -6.10 -17.49
C GLY A 178 -1.80 -6.01 -16.34
N ILE A 179 -3.10 -6.21 -16.61
CA ILE A 179 -4.16 -6.16 -15.59
C ILE A 179 -4.00 -7.20 -14.48
N SER A 180 -3.57 -8.42 -14.82
CA SER A 180 -3.47 -9.52 -13.86
C SER A 180 -2.45 -9.22 -12.77
N LYS A 181 -1.33 -8.59 -13.13
CA LYS A 181 -0.31 -8.17 -12.16
C LYS A 181 -0.78 -7.02 -11.29
N MET A 182 -1.51 -6.05 -11.85
CA MET A 182 -2.09 -4.93 -11.07
C MET A 182 -3.08 -5.46 -10.03
N LEU A 183 -4.00 -6.34 -10.46
CA LEU A 183 -4.96 -6.99 -9.57
C LEU A 183 -4.24 -7.81 -8.49
N LEU A 184 -3.21 -8.58 -8.85
CA LEU A 184 -2.44 -9.36 -7.87
C LEU A 184 -1.73 -8.45 -6.84
N ASN A 185 -1.13 -7.34 -7.27
CA ASN A 185 -0.50 -6.37 -6.39
C ASN A 185 -1.51 -5.74 -5.42
N MET A 186 -2.65 -5.29 -5.94
CA MET A 186 -3.72 -4.72 -5.14
C MET A 186 -4.33 -5.76 -4.19
N ASN A 187 -4.56 -6.99 -4.64
CA ASN A 187 -5.09 -8.07 -3.80
C ASN A 187 -4.16 -8.36 -2.64
N THR A 188 -2.88 -8.51 -2.93
CA THR A 188 -1.86 -8.76 -1.91
C THR A 188 -1.76 -7.62 -0.90
N ALA A 189 -1.85 -6.36 -1.38
CA ALA A 189 -1.83 -5.19 -0.51
C ALA A 189 -3.09 -5.10 0.36
N ALA A 190 -4.28 -5.37 -0.20
CA ALA A 190 -5.55 -5.38 0.53
C ALA A 190 -5.60 -6.50 1.57
N PHE A 191 -5.13 -7.70 1.22
CA PHE A 191 -4.99 -8.82 2.14
C PHE A 191 -4.13 -8.44 3.35
N PHE A 192 -2.93 -7.91 3.10
CA PHE A 192 -2.05 -7.55 4.21
C PHE A 192 -2.57 -6.33 5.00
N MET A 193 -3.28 -5.40 4.34
CA MET A 193 -3.97 -4.32 5.03
C MET A 193 -5.05 -4.87 5.98
N ASN A 194 -5.89 -5.79 5.53
CA ASN A 194 -6.90 -6.46 6.37
C ASN A 194 -6.26 -7.18 7.55
N HIS A 195 -5.18 -7.93 7.31
CA HIS A 195 -4.39 -8.59 8.36
C HIS A 195 -3.90 -7.61 9.42
N VAL A 196 -3.35 -6.47 8.99
CA VAL A 196 -2.93 -5.40 9.90
C VAL A 196 -4.12 -4.84 10.67
N LEU A 197 -5.23 -4.50 10.02
CA LEU A 197 -6.45 -3.97 10.65
C LEU A 197 -7.08 -4.91 11.69
N GLN A 198 -6.81 -6.21 11.63
CA GLN A 198 -7.19 -7.18 12.67
C GLN A 198 -6.24 -7.20 13.88
N GLY A 199 -5.25 -6.30 13.92
CA GLY A 199 -4.25 -6.20 14.99
C GLY A 199 -2.97 -6.99 14.75
N TYR A 200 -2.79 -7.63 13.58
CA TYR A 200 -1.59 -8.39 13.26
C TYR A 200 -0.55 -7.53 12.52
N ILE A 201 0.47 -7.11 13.24
CA ILE A 201 1.45 -6.11 12.76
C ILE A 201 2.39 -6.68 11.66
N ASP A 202 2.60 -7.99 11.60
CA ASP A 202 3.44 -8.63 10.58
C ASP A 202 2.87 -9.98 10.12
N ILE A 203 3.34 -10.42 8.96
CA ILE A 203 3.02 -11.74 8.41
C ILE A 203 3.96 -12.77 9.06
N PRO A 204 3.46 -13.96 9.47
CA PRO A 204 4.30 -15.06 9.93
C PRO A 204 5.45 -15.35 8.95
N SER A 205 6.61 -15.72 9.51
CA SER A 205 7.81 -15.94 8.69
C SER A 205 7.77 -17.24 7.91
N THR A 206 7.01 -18.24 8.40
CA THR A 206 6.87 -19.53 7.75
C THR A 206 5.49 -19.67 7.12
N ALA A 207 5.42 -20.36 5.99
CA ALA A 207 4.16 -20.63 5.31
C ALA A 207 3.24 -21.45 6.21
N ARG A 208 3.81 -22.42 6.95
CA ARG A 208 3.05 -23.24 7.91
C ARG A 208 2.35 -22.39 8.97
N ASP A 209 3.04 -21.43 9.58
CA ASP A 209 2.44 -20.56 10.60
C ASP A 209 1.42 -19.59 10.00
N LEU A 210 1.63 -19.19 8.73
CA LEU A 210 0.64 -18.42 7.99
C LEU A 210 -0.62 -19.27 7.81
N TYR A 211 -0.54 -20.41 7.12
CA TYR A 211 -1.69 -21.29 6.86
C TYR A 211 -2.34 -21.84 8.12
N GLY A 212 -1.57 -22.12 9.16
CA GLY A 212 -2.10 -22.59 10.44
C GLY A 212 -2.91 -21.54 11.21
N LYS A 213 -2.80 -20.25 10.86
CA LYS A 213 -3.67 -19.18 11.37
C LYS A 213 -4.98 -19.05 10.61
N PHE A 214 -5.04 -19.54 9.38
CA PHE A 214 -6.26 -19.58 8.58
C PHE A 214 -7.05 -20.84 8.93
N SER A 215 -8.38 -20.73 8.90
CA SER A 215 -9.24 -21.83 9.33
C SER A 215 -9.03 -23.09 8.46
N SER A 216 -9.34 -24.27 9.01
CA SER A 216 -9.36 -25.52 8.26
C SER A 216 -10.30 -25.47 7.04
N GLU A 217 -11.25 -24.54 6.98
CA GLU A 217 -12.16 -24.36 5.84
C GLU A 217 -11.43 -23.88 4.57
N VAL A 218 -10.35 -23.11 4.69
CA VAL A 218 -9.46 -22.75 3.56
C VAL A 218 -8.73 -23.99 3.03
N VAL A 219 -8.45 -24.95 3.91
CA VAL A 219 -7.78 -26.22 3.61
C VAL A 219 -8.76 -27.27 3.04
N ASP A 220 -10.04 -27.22 3.45
CA ASP A 220 -11.11 -28.11 2.97
C ASP A 220 -11.71 -27.65 1.63
N SER A 221 -11.52 -26.38 1.24
CA SER A 221 -11.74 -25.95 -0.14
C SER A 221 -10.77 -26.70 -1.04
N ALA A 222 -11.28 -27.70 -1.75
CA ALA A 222 -10.58 -28.61 -2.66
C ALA A 222 -9.67 -27.94 -3.72
N VAL A 223 -9.68 -26.60 -3.80
CA VAL A 223 -8.86 -25.74 -4.65
C VAL A 223 -7.39 -25.66 -4.17
N ILE A 224 -7.11 -25.78 -2.87
CA ILE A 224 -5.74 -25.67 -2.34
C ILE A 224 -5.18 -27.07 -2.03
N GLN A 225 -4.99 -27.88 -3.06
CA GLN A 225 -4.21 -29.11 -2.90
C GLN A 225 -2.82 -28.78 -2.33
N ALA A 226 -2.32 -29.60 -1.40
CA ALA A 226 -1.05 -29.38 -0.69
C ALA A 226 0.17 -29.17 -1.63
N THR A 227 0.08 -29.61 -2.89
CA THR A 227 1.06 -29.39 -3.96
C THR A 227 1.11 -27.94 -4.44
N SER A 228 -0.02 -27.22 -4.43
CA SER A 228 -0.13 -25.81 -4.83
C SER A 228 0.51 -24.85 -3.80
N LEU A 229 0.60 -25.26 -2.53
CA LEU A 229 1.26 -24.48 -1.48
C LEU A 229 2.78 -24.33 -1.68
N VAL A 230 3.39 -25.27 -2.41
CA VAL A 230 4.84 -25.26 -2.71
C VAL A 230 5.21 -24.13 -3.69
N ASN A 231 4.26 -23.69 -4.52
CA ASN A 231 4.48 -22.67 -5.54
C ASN A 231 4.18 -21.25 -5.05
N LEU A 232 3.69 -21.09 -3.82
CA LEU A 232 3.37 -19.78 -3.28
C LEU A 232 4.63 -19.00 -2.92
N PRO A 233 4.64 -17.67 -3.14
CA PRO A 233 5.76 -16.84 -2.72
C PRO A 233 5.96 -16.96 -1.20
N PRO A 234 7.21 -16.79 -0.71
CA PRO A 234 7.46 -16.78 0.72
C PRO A 234 6.54 -15.75 1.41
N PRO A 235 5.92 -16.08 2.58
CA PRO A 235 5.00 -15.18 3.28
C PRO A 235 5.55 -13.77 3.52
N SER A 236 6.87 -13.68 3.76
CA SER A 236 7.58 -12.41 3.94
C SER A 236 7.55 -11.50 2.71
N ARG A 237 7.15 -11.99 1.54
CA ARG A 237 6.96 -11.22 0.30
C ARG A 237 5.56 -10.66 0.16
N LEU A 238 4.55 -11.27 0.80
CA LEU A 238 3.17 -10.79 0.76
C LEU A 238 3.00 -9.38 1.35
N ARG A 239 3.93 -8.94 2.21
CA ARG A 239 3.93 -7.55 2.73
C ARG A 239 4.51 -6.51 1.75
N GLN A 240 5.26 -6.94 0.74
CA GLN A 240 6.02 -6.02 -0.12
C GLN A 240 5.13 -5.03 -0.89
N PRO A 241 3.99 -5.44 -1.50
CA PRO A 241 3.12 -4.51 -2.22
C PRO A 241 2.63 -3.37 -1.32
N LEU A 242 2.09 -3.67 -0.13
CA LEU A 242 1.62 -2.65 0.80
C LEU A 242 2.75 -1.76 1.30
N PHE A 243 3.90 -2.32 1.68
CA PHE A 243 5.03 -1.51 2.15
C PHE A 243 5.58 -0.59 1.08
N LEU A 244 5.62 -1.03 -0.18
CA LEU A 244 5.98 -0.16 -1.29
C LEU A 244 4.93 0.93 -1.53
N ALA A 245 3.64 0.59 -1.44
CA ALA A 245 2.56 1.55 -1.57
C ALA A 245 2.62 2.65 -0.50
N LEU A 246 2.89 2.27 0.74
CA LEU A 246 3.07 3.18 1.89
C LEU A 246 4.35 4.03 1.73
N ALA A 247 5.45 3.43 1.31
CA ALA A 247 6.75 4.12 1.19
C ALA A 247 6.84 5.06 -0.01
N VAL A 248 6.27 4.65 -1.14
CA VAL A 248 6.42 5.34 -2.43
C VAL A 248 5.12 6.01 -2.81
N SER A 249 4.10 5.24 -3.15
CA SER A 249 2.80 5.72 -3.61
C SER A 249 1.89 4.51 -3.81
N PRO A 250 0.58 4.56 -3.48
CA PRO A 250 -0.33 3.47 -3.82
C PRO A 250 -0.40 3.21 -5.34
N LEU A 251 -0.08 4.21 -6.17
CA LEU A 251 -0.03 4.05 -7.63
C LEU A 251 0.97 2.99 -8.08
N ILE A 252 1.97 2.65 -7.25
CA ILE A 252 2.93 1.59 -7.54
C ILE A 252 2.26 0.22 -7.70
N LEU A 253 1.10 0.02 -7.08
CA LEU A 253 0.32 -1.22 -7.19
C LEU A 253 -0.22 -1.42 -8.61
N LEU A 254 -0.40 -0.33 -9.34
CA LEU A 254 -0.92 -0.31 -10.72
C LEU A 254 0.19 -0.47 -11.78
N ALA A 255 1.45 -0.59 -11.37
CA ALA A 255 2.55 -0.76 -12.30
C ALA A 255 2.65 -2.21 -12.81
N ASP A 256 3.19 -2.39 -14.01
CA ASP A 256 3.38 -3.69 -14.66
C ASP A 256 4.60 -4.47 -14.10
N PHE A 257 4.73 -4.54 -12.79
CA PHE A 257 5.73 -5.35 -12.11
C PHE A 257 5.15 -6.01 -10.86
N LEU A 258 5.75 -7.13 -10.44
CA LEU A 258 5.34 -7.86 -9.24
C LEU A 258 6.39 -7.65 -8.14
N PRO A 259 6.13 -6.85 -7.09
CA PRO A 259 7.05 -6.68 -5.97
C PRO A 259 7.51 -8.02 -5.39
N MET A 260 6.59 -8.98 -5.29
CA MET A 260 6.80 -10.32 -4.73
C MET A 260 7.81 -11.19 -5.50
N SER A 261 8.12 -10.87 -6.76
CA SER A 261 9.15 -11.58 -7.51
C SER A 261 10.56 -11.04 -7.24
N THR A 262 10.66 -9.86 -6.61
CA THR A 262 11.92 -9.16 -6.35
C THR A 262 12.32 -9.22 -4.88
N ASN A 263 13.62 -9.43 -4.61
CA ASN A 263 14.14 -9.38 -3.24
C ASN A 263 14.37 -7.93 -2.80
N ILE A 264 13.29 -7.17 -2.65
CA ILE A 264 13.33 -5.82 -2.10
C ILE A 264 13.42 -5.94 -0.59
N THR A 265 14.57 -5.53 -0.04
CA THR A 265 14.77 -5.51 1.41
C THR A 265 13.97 -4.37 2.03
N ARG A 266 13.55 -4.52 3.31
CA ARG A 266 12.91 -3.43 4.07
C ARG A 266 13.75 -2.15 4.04
N LEU A 267 15.08 -2.29 4.14
CA LEU A 267 16.00 -1.15 4.06
C LEU A 267 15.90 -0.40 2.74
N ASN A 268 15.75 -1.12 1.62
CA ASN A 268 15.56 -0.49 0.31
C ASN A 268 14.23 0.26 0.23
N ILE A 269 13.15 -0.30 0.79
CA ILE A 269 11.84 0.37 0.86
C ILE A 269 11.92 1.66 1.68
N ILE A 270 12.57 1.59 2.84
CA ILE A 270 12.80 2.75 3.71
C ILE A 270 13.62 3.81 2.99
N ARG A 271 14.71 3.42 2.30
CA ARG A 271 15.51 4.35 1.49
C ARG A 271 14.67 5.02 0.42
N ALA A 272 13.80 4.25 -0.24
CA ALA A 272 12.84 4.79 -1.20
C ALA A 272 11.95 5.86 -0.53
N TRP A 273 11.31 5.52 0.60
CA TRP A 273 10.52 6.47 1.39
C TRP A 273 11.30 7.75 1.73
N PHE A 274 12.54 7.60 2.22
CA PHE A 274 13.42 8.73 2.50
C PHE A 274 13.72 9.59 1.27
N HIS A 275 13.93 8.97 0.10
CA HIS A 275 14.31 9.69 -1.12
C HIS A 275 13.14 10.44 -1.77
N TYR A 276 11.91 9.92 -1.67
CA TYR A 276 10.75 10.56 -2.28
C TYR A 276 10.24 11.78 -1.50
N GLY A 277 10.66 11.97 -0.24
CA GLY A 277 10.23 13.13 0.54
C GLY A 277 8.71 13.19 0.78
N MET A 278 8.27 14.24 1.50
CA MET A 278 6.87 14.40 1.91
C MET A 278 6.07 15.36 1.00
N GLY A 279 6.74 16.07 0.08
CA GLY A 279 6.10 17.03 -0.82
C GLY A 279 5.38 16.35 -1.98
N ARG A 280 4.06 16.21 -1.87
CA ARG A 280 3.19 15.67 -2.93
C ARG A 280 2.35 16.79 -3.54
N PRO A 281 2.33 16.97 -4.88
CA PRO A 281 1.42 17.92 -5.52
C PRO A 281 -0.04 17.61 -5.16
N PRO A 282 -0.92 18.61 -4.98
CA PRO A 282 -2.30 18.38 -4.53
C PRO A 282 -3.10 17.40 -5.40
N VAL A 283 -2.88 17.41 -6.71
CA VAL A 283 -3.55 16.47 -7.63
C VAL A 283 -3.07 15.03 -7.41
N LEU A 284 -1.77 14.83 -7.20
CA LEU A 284 -1.24 13.51 -6.84
C LEU A 284 -1.83 13.03 -5.52
N VAL A 285 -1.97 13.89 -4.51
CA VAL A 285 -2.60 13.54 -3.23
C VAL A 285 -4.04 13.05 -3.45
N LYS A 286 -4.82 13.75 -4.29
CA LYS A 286 -6.19 13.34 -4.62
C LYS A 286 -6.23 11.96 -5.30
N LEU A 287 -5.36 11.72 -6.28
CA LEU A 287 -5.26 10.44 -6.97
C LEU A 287 -4.88 9.30 -6.03
N GLU A 288 -3.88 9.52 -5.17
CA GLU A 288 -3.44 8.53 -4.19
C GLU A 288 -4.51 8.25 -3.15
N MET A 289 -5.22 9.28 -2.68
CA MET A 289 -6.31 9.13 -1.72
C MET A 289 -7.47 8.33 -2.31
N ALA A 290 -7.85 8.62 -3.56
CA ALA A 290 -8.87 7.85 -4.27
C ALA A 290 -8.51 6.35 -4.32
N LEU A 291 -7.25 6.02 -4.67
CA LEU A 291 -6.79 4.63 -4.70
C LEU A 291 -6.73 3.98 -3.31
N TRP A 292 -6.30 4.72 -2.29
CA TRP A 292 -6.31 4.24 -0.90
C TRP A 292 -7.71 3.93 -0.41
N ARG A 293 -8.71 4.78 -0.69
CA ARG A 293 -10.12 4.51 -0.37
C ARG A 293 -10.56 3.19 -1.00
N LYS A 294 -10.32 3.00 -2.30
CA LYS A 294 -10.66 1.76 -3.00
C LYS A 294 -9.99 0.54 -2.37
N LEU A 295 -8.69 0.64 -2.09
CA LEU A 295 -7.94 -0.46 -1.48
C LEU A 295 -8.45 -0.79 -0.07
N PHE A 296 -8.83 0.22 0.71
CA PHE A 296 -9.41 0.04 2.04
C PHE A 296 -10.80 -0.62 1.97
N THR A 297 -11.66 -0.20 1.04
CA THR A 297 -12.96 -0.83 0.76
C THR A 297 -12.80 -2.31 0.40
N VAL A 298 -11.82 -2.64 -0.45
CA VAL A 298 -11.47 -4.03 -0.79
C VAL A 298 -10.92 -4.77 0.42
N ALA A 299 -10.04 -4.16 1.21
CA ALA A 299 -9.49 -4.79 2.42
C ALA A 299 -10.58 -5.09 3.45
N ARG A 300 -11.66 -4.30 3.48
CA ARG A 300 -12.86 -4.56 4.29
C ARG A 300 -13.84 -5.55 3.64
N GLY A 301 -13.55 -6.01 2.42
CA GLY A 301 -14.37 -6.91 1.60
C GLY A 301 -15.72 -6.34 1.18
N VAL A 302 -15.84 -5.02 1.11
CA VAL A 302 -17.07 -4.34 0.72
C VAL A 302 -17.26 -4.37 -0.80
N THR A 303 -16.17 -4.42 -1.57
CA THR A 303 -16.19 -4.49 -3.05
C THR A 303 -15.11 -5.43 -3.55
N THR A 304 -15.30 -5.98 -4.76
CA THR A 304 -14.22 -6.70 -5.45
C THR A 304 -13.11 -5.76 -5.90
N LEU A 305 -11.93 -6.30 -6.19
CA LEU A 305 -10.83 -5.54 -6.76
C LEU A 305 -11.15 -4.95 -8.14
N PHE A 306 -11.88 -5.70 -8.95
CA PHE A 306 -12.20 -5.26 -10.31
C PHE A 306 -13.19 -4.07 -10.27
N GLU A 307 -14.25 -4.16 -9.48
CA GLU A 307 -15.19 -3.05 -9.25
C GLU A 307 -14.49 -1.82 -8.66
N ALA A 308 -13.61 -2.04 -7.68
CA ALA A 308 -12.83 -0.99 -7.06
C ALA A 308 -11.93 -0.29 -8.10
N LEU A 309 -11.29 -1.04 -9.00
CA LEU A 309 -10.44 -0.50 -10.05
C LEU A 309 -11.27 0.23 -11.14
N CYS A 310 -12.43 -0.29 -11.52
CA CYS A 310 -13.38 0.41 -12.40
C CYS A 310 -13.82 1.75 -11.79
N SER A 311 -14.23 1.72 -10.51
CA SER A 311 -14.64 2.91 -9.77
C SER A 311 -13.50 3.93 -9.68
N PHE A 312 -12.27 3.48 -9.43
CA PHE A 312 -11.08 4.32 -9.42
C PHE A 312 -10.85 4.99 -10.77
N VAL A 313 -10.87 4.24 -11.87
CA VAL A 313 -10.64 4.78 -13.22
C VAL A 313 -11.68 5.85 -13.56
N ASN A 314 -12.95 5.61 -13.25
CA ASN A 314 -14.03 6.58 -13.47
C ASN A 314 -13.84 7.86 -12.63
N GLU A 315 -13.36 7.71 -11.39
CA GLU A 315 -13.13 8.84 -10.47
C GLU A 315 -11.95 9.72 -10.91
N ILE A 316 -10.87 9.12 -11.42
CA ILE A 316 -9.67 9.86 -11.79
C ILE A 316 -9.70 10.42 -13.21
N GLU A 317 -10.58 9.93 -14.08
CA GLU A 317 -10.62 10.32 -15.49
C GLU A 317 -10.64 11.84 -15.71
N PRO A 318 -11.49 12.63 -15.02
CA PRO A 318 -11.47 14.09 -15.15
C PRO A 318 -10.14 14.74 -14.73
N LEU A 319 -9.37 14.08 -13.86
CA LEU A 319 -8.07 14.57 -13.38
C LEU A 319 -6.95 14.28 -14.38
N LEU A 320 -7.09 13.22 -15.18
CA LEU A 320 -6.11 12.87 -16.23
C LEU A 320 -6.20 13.83 -17.42
N ASP A 321 -7.40 14.30 -17.76
CA ASP A 321 -7.60 15.23 -18.89
C ASP A 321 -7.08 16.65 -18.57
N LEU A 322 -6.97 16.99 -17.29
CA LEU A 322 -6.42 18.27 -16.82
C LEU A 322 -4.90 18.23 -16.61
N ALA A 323 -4.27 17.07 -16.81
CA ALA A 323 -2.89 16.83 -16.46
C ALA A 323 -1.89 17.32 -17.51
N SER A 324 -0.98 18.22 -17.12
CA SER A 324 0.33 18.29 -17.80
C SER A 324 1.31 17.30 -17.13
N PRO A 325 2.06 16.49 -17.89
CA PRO A 325 2.93 15.43 -17.34
C PRO A 325 3.96 15.93 -16.33
N GLU A 326 4.42 17.17 -16.48
CA GLU A 326 5.56 17.74 -15.76
C GLU A 326 5.17 18.47 -14.47
N ARG A 327 3.94 19.01 -14.36
CA ARG A 327 3.52 19.82 -13.19
C ARG A 327 2.78 19.05 -12.11
N LEU A 328 2.20 17.89 -12.45
CA LEU A 328 1.31 17.18 -11.54
C LEU A 328 1.99 16.17 -10.61
N PHE A 329 3.18 15.68 -10.95
CA PHE A 329 3.74 14.48 -10.31
C PHE A 329 5.07 14.71 -9.59
N PHE A 330 5.83 15.74 -9.98
CA PHE A 330 7.09 16.11 -9.36
C PHE A 330 7.16 17.62 -9.18
N TYR A 331 7.56 18.06 -7.98
CA TYR A 331 8.12 19.40 -7.84
C TYR A 331 9.53 19.34 -8.41
N LEU A 332 9.73 19.79 -9.64
CA LEU A 332 11.08 20.01 -10.14
C LEU A 332 11.74 21.04 -9.20
N ALA A 333 12.74 20.58 -8.43
CA ALA A 333 13.53 21.47 -7.60
C ALA A 333 14.33 22.39 -8.54
N GLY A 334 13.81 23.59 -8.81
CA GLY A 334 14.52 24.63 -9.56
C GLY A 334 13.85 25.14 -10.84
N ALA A 335 12.53 25.31 -10.87
CA ALA A 335 11.87 26.14 -11.88
C ALA A 335 11.57 27.54 -11.34
#